data_AF-A0A966K689-F1
#
_entry.id   AF-A0A966K689-F1
#
_cell.length_a   1.000
_cell.length_b   1.000
_cell.length_c   1.000
_cell.angle_alpha   90.00
_cell.angle_beta   90.00
_cell.angle_gamma   90.00
#
_symmetry.space_group_name_H-M   'P 1'
#
loop_
_entity.id
_entity.type
_entity.pdbx_description
1 polymer ?
#
loop_
_entity_poly.entity_id
_entity_poly.type
_entity_poly.pdbx_seq_one_letter_code
_entity_poly.pdbx_strand_id
1 'polypeptide(L)'
;HYGFAILFAILGLSVSLRQVLLHVAPSDLGYGDTFFHLHFYTWAFVGFVSLMISIAILLIIPDRGTRSRHWLAQFVCVWFILLLVGNALSTLSICGLGACADNPLNYAGIEQLRQWLAK
;
A
#
# COMPACT_ATOMS: atom_id res chain seq x y z
N HIS A 1 16.46 7.77 7.90
CA HIS A 1 15.00 7.82 8.10
C HIS A 1 14.30 8.33 6.85
N TYR A 2 14.47 9.62 6.47
CA TYR A 2 13.83 10.17 5.26
C TYR A 2 14.24 9.47 3.96
N GLY A 3 15.50 9.05 3.80
CA GLY A 3 15.93 8.28 2.62
C GLY A 3 15.18 6.96 2.43
N PHE A 4 15.02 6.17 3.50
CA PHE A 4 14.20 4.95 3.45
C PHE A 4 12.73 5.25 3.15
N ALA A 5 12.17 6.33 3.73
CA ALA A 5 10.80 6.73 3.46
C ALA A 5 10.58 7.08 1.97
N ILE A 6 11.55 7.75 1.34
CA ILE A 6 11.52 8.04 -0.11
C ILE A 6 11.63 6.74 -0.93
N LEU A 7 12.53 5.83 -0.59
CA LEU A 7 12.67 4.54 -1.29
C LEU A 7 11.36 3.72 -1.23
N PHE A 8 10.72 3.62 -0.06
CA PHE A 8 9.44 2.94 0.07
C PHE A 8 8.31 3.68 -0.66
N ALA A 9 8.32 5.01 -0.68
CA ALA A 9 7.34 5.79 -1.45
C ALA A 9 7.49 5.53 -2.95
N ILE A 10 8.71 5.43 -3.48
CA ILE A 10 8.98 5.09 -4.89
C ILE A 10 8.48 3.68 -5.22
N LEU A 11 8.72 2.70 -4.34
CA LEU A 11 8.21 1.34 -4.52
C LEU A 11 6.68 1.29 -4.51
N GLY A 12 6.02 2.01 -3.59
CA GLY A 12 4.55 2.11 -3.57
C GLY A 12 3.99 2.83 -4.79
N LEU A 13 4.68 3.88 -5.24
CA LEU A 13 4.34 4.62 -6.45
C LEU A 13 4.44 3.73 -7.69
N SER A 14 5.48 2.90 -7.82
CA SER A 14 5.66 2.05 -9.00
C SER A 14 4.59 0.95 -9.09
N VAL A 15 4.21 0.36 -7.96
CA VAL A 15 3.15 -0.67 -7.90
C VAL A 15 1.78 -0.08 -8.24
N SER A 16 1.45 1.08 -7.67
CA SER A 16 0.19 1.78 -7.99
C SER A 16 0.17 2.29 -9.42
N LEU A 17 1.27 2.84 -9.93
CA LEU A 17 1.40 3.28 -11.32
C LEU A 17 1.20 2.13 -12.30
N ARG A 18 1.76 0.95 -12.02
CA ARG A 18 1.50 -0.26 -12.84
C ARG A 18 0.01 -0.53 -12.96
N GLN A 19 -0.74 -0.45 -11.85
CA GLN A 19 -2.18 -0.70 -11.86
C GLN A 19 -2.96 0.38 -12.63
N VAL A 20 -2.59 1.65 -12.49
CA VAL A 20 -3.16 2.74 -13.29
C VAL A 20 -2.93 2.48 -14.79
N LEU A 21 -1.71 2.08 -15.17
CA LEU A 21 -1.34 1.82 -16.56
C LEU A 21 -2.06 0.60 -17.16
N LEU A 22 -2.37 -0.41 -16.35
CA LEU A 22 -3.13 -1.58 -16.81
C LEU A 22 -4.58 -1.26 -17.11
N HIS A 23 -5.17 -0.26 -16.44
CA HIS A 23 -6.58 0.11 -16.59
C HIS A 23 -6.78 1.48 -17.26
N VAL A 24 -5.82 1.92 -18.07
CA VAL A 24 -5.93 3.18 -18.83
C VAL A 24 -6.72 3.03 -20.13
N ALA A 25 -6.96 1.80 -20.58
CA ALA A 25 -7.65 1.54 -21.84
C ALA A 25 -9.12 1.98 -21.77
N PRO A 26 -9.68 2.58 -22.84
CA PRO A 26 -10.99 3.23 -22.82
C PRO A 26 -12.18 2.26 -22.66
N SER A 27 -11.95 0.96 -22.87
CA SER A 27 -12.97 -0.09 -22.72
C SER A 27 -12.88 -0.85 -21.40
N ASP A 28 -11.94 -0.50 -20.51
CA ASP A 28 -11.79 -1.16 -19.22
C ASP A 28 -12.68 -0.50 -18.16
N LEU A 29 -13.44 -1.32 -17.45
CA LEU A 29 -14.26 -0.91 -16.30
C LEU A 29 -13.42 -0.75 -15.01
N GLY A 30 -12.13 -1.07 -15.07
CA GLY A 30 -11.22 -1.09 -13.92
C GLY A 30 -11.52 -2.24 -12.95
N TYR A 31 -10.77 -2.27 -11.85
CA TYR A 31 -10.94 -3.23 -10.77
C TYR A 31 -11.14 -2.52 -9.42
N GLY A 32 -12.04 -3.07 -8.60
CA GLY A 32 -12.36 -2.59 -7.26
C GLY A 32 -13.34 -1.41 -7.24
N ASP A 33 -13.83 -1.10 -6.05
CA ASP A 33 -14.75 0.02 -5.86
C ASP A 33 -14.09 1.37 -6.16
N THR A 34 -14.94 2.34 -6.51
CA THR A 34 -14.52 3.72 -6.78
C THR A 34 -14.88 4.63 -5.61
N PHE A 35 -13.96 5.55 -5.31
CA PHE A 35 -14.19 6.65 -4.38
C PHE A 35 -14.03 7.96 -5.16
N PHE A 36 -15.07 8.80 -5.16
CA PHE A 36 -15.16 9.97 -6.04
C PHE A 36 -14.89 9.65 -7.52
N HIS A 37 -15.48 8.57 -8.04
CA HIS A 37 -15.30 8.10 -9.43
C HIS A 37 -13.87 7.72 -9.81
N LEU A 38 -12.96 7.59 -8.84
CA LEU A 38 -11.60 7.08 -9.05
C LEU A 38 -11.41 5.78 -8.28
N HIS A 39 -10.80 4.79 -8.92
CA HIS A 39 -10.47 3.53 -8.26
C HIS A 39 -9.38 3.73 -7.19
N PHE A 40 -9.36 2.85 -6.18
CA PHE A 40 -8.41 2.93 -5.06
C PHE A 40 -6.93 2.85 -5.49
N TYR A 41 -6.60 2.17 -6.59
CA TYR A 41 -5.23 2.15 -7.10
C TYR A 41 -4.75 3.53 -7.58
N THR A 42 -5.66 4.36 -8.10
CA THR A 42 -5.37 5.76 -8.49
C THR A 42 -5.20 6.63 -7.25
N TRP A 43 -6.03 6.44 -6.23
CA TRP A 43 -5.86 7.13 -4.95
C TRP A 43 -4.55 6.76 -4.26
N ALA A 44 -4.13 5.49 -4.34
CA ALA A 44 -2.82 5.07 -3.84
C ALA A 44 -1.68 5.80 -4.55
N PHE A 45 -1.75 5.93 -5.88
CA PHE A 45 -0.78 6.68 -6.66
C PHE A 45 -0.69 8.15 -6.19
N VAL A 46 -1.84 8.83 -6.08
CA VAL A 46 -1.91 10.22 -5.58
C VAL A 46 -1.32 10.33 -4.17
N GLY A 47 -1.65 9.38 -3.28
CA GLY A 47 -1.13 9.34 -1.92
C GLY A 47 0.40 9.22 -1.86
N PHE A 48 1.01 8.37 -2.69
CA PHE A 48 2.48 8.25 -2.75
C PHE A 48 3.16 9.50 -3.31
N VAL A 49 2.56 10.15 -4.33
CA VAL A 49 3.06 11.44 -4.84
C VAL A 49 2.99 12.51 -3.74
N SER A 50 1.86 12.62 -3.03
CA SER A 50 1.70 13.58 -1.93
C SER A 50 2.68 13.30 -0.78
N LEU A 51 2.96 12.04 -0.47
CA LEU A 51 3.95 11.64 0.53
C LEU A 51 5.36 12.10 0.12
N MET A 52 5.77 11.87 -1.13
CA MET A 52 7.07 12.34 -1.62
C MET A 52 7.21 13.85 -1.55
N ILE A 53 6.19 14.60 -1.95
CA ILE A 53 6.16 16.07 -1.85
C ILE A 53 6.28 16.50 -0.39
N SER A 54 5.56 15.85 0.52
CA SER A 54 5.61 16.17 1.95
C SER A 54 7.00 15.93 2.55
N ILE A 55 7.66 14.82 2.19
CA ILE A 55 9.04 14.56 2.62
C ILE A 55 10.01 15.58 2.04
N ALA A 56 9.84 15.99 0.78
CA ALA A 56 10.66 17.02 0.15
C ALA A 56 10.53 18.38 0.88
N ILE A 57 9.29 18.79 1.22
CA ILE A 57 9.04 20.00 2.00
C ILE A 57 9.70 19.91 3.38
N LEU A 58 9.55 18.78 4.08
CA LEU A 58 10.17 18.57 5.39
C LEU A 58 11.70 18.63 5.33
N LEU A 59 12.31 18.24 4.21
CA LEU A 59 13.76 18.30 4.03
C LEU A 59 14.29 19.72 3.78
N ILE A 60 13.45 20.60 3.23
CA ILE A 60 13.77 22.02 2.97
C ILE A 60 13.66 22.84 4.26
N ILE A 61 12.74 22.48 5.16
CA ILE A 61 12.51 23.23 6.39
C ILE A 61 13.69 22.99 7.38
N PRO A 62 14.39 24.04 7.83
CA PRO A 62 15.46 23.90 8.80
C PRO A 62 14.90 23.43 10.14
N ASP A 63 15.58 22.46 10.76
CA ASP A 63 15.17 21.94 12.06
C ASP A 63 15.27 23.03 13.14
N ARG A 64 14.12 23.41 13.70
CA ARG A 64 14.02 24.40 14.79
C ARG A 64 13.79 23.75 16.15
N GLY A 65 14.03 22.45 16.30
CA GLY A 65 13.87 21.76 17.57
C GLY A 65 12.41 21.75 18.02
N THR A 66 11.55 21.06 17.29
CA THR A 66 10.15 20.88 17.69
C THR A 66 10.02 19.65 18.59
N ARG A 67 9.51 19.84 19.82
CA ARG A 67 9.20 18.74 20.73
C ARG A 67 7.88 18.10 20.29
N SER A 68 7.96 17.09 19.42
CA SER A 68 6.80 16.33 18.97
C SER A 68 6.14 15.58 20.13
N ARG A 69 4.80 15.49 20.11
CA ARG A 69 4.00 14.78 21.10
C ARG A 69 4.13 13.27 20.84
N HIS A 70 5.17 12.69 21.44
CA HIS A 70 5.68 11.34 21.12
C HIS A 70 4.61 10.23 21.17
N TRP A 71 3.65 10.33 22.09
CA TRP A 71 2.63 9.28 22.27
C TRP A 71 1.67 9.14 21.09
N LEU A 72 1.25 10.26 20.46
CA LEU A 72 0.30 10.23 19.36
C LEU A 72 0.98 9.75 18.08
N ALA A 73 2.20 10.22 17.81
CA ALA A 73 3.00 9.72 16.70
C ALA A 73 3.28 8.22 16.85
N GLN A 74 3.67 7.77 18.04
CA GLN A 74 3.90 6.35 18.32
C GLN A 74 2.64 5.52 18.16
N PHE A 75 1.49 5.99 18.66
CA PHE A 75 0.21 5.32 18.47
C PHE A 75 -0.13 5.16 16.98
N VAL A 76 -0.04 6.24 16.19
CA VAL A 76 -0.32 6.20 14.74
C VAL A 76 0.64 5.26 14.02
N CYS A 77 1.93 5.29 14.34
CA CYS A 77 2.90 4.36 13.75
C CYS A 77 2.59 2.90 14.07
N VAL A 78 2.28 2.58 15.34
CA VAL A 78 1.91 1.21 15.74
C VAL A 78 0.63 0.77 15.04
N TRP A 79 -0.38 1.64 14.97
CA TRP A 79 -1.64 1.34 14.30
C TRP A 79 -1.43 1.08 12.81
N PHE A 80 -0.61 1.90 12.15
CA PHE A 80 -0.24 1.72 10.74
C PHE A 80 0.51 0.40 10.50
N ILE A 81 1.41 0.01 11.39
CA ILE A 81 2.11 -1.28 11.30
C ILE A 81 1.12 -2.44 11.43
N LEU A 82 0.18 -2.38 12.38
CA LEU A 82 -0.85 -3.40 12.55
C LEU A 82 -1.75 -3.53 11.31
N LEU A 83 -2.16 -2.39 10.72
CA LEU A 83 -2.88 -2.38 9.45
C LEU A 83 -2.07 -3.04 8.33
N LEU A 84 -0.78 -2.70 8.21
CA LEU A 84 0.09 -3.26 7.18
C LEU A 84 0.25 -4.77 7.33
N VAL A 85 0.43 -5.25 8.56
CA VAL A 85 0.48 -6.69 8.88
C VAL A 85 -0.85 -7.37 8.54
N GLY A 86 -1.98 -6.77 8.91
CA GLY A 86 -3.31 -7.30 8.58
C GLY A 86 -3.54 -7.41 7.07
N ASN A 87 -3.17 -6.38 6.31
CA ASN A 87 -3.24 -6.38 4.84
C ASN A 87 -2.32 -7.44 4.23
N ALA A 88 -1.09 -7.57 4.72
CA ALA A 88 -0.15 -8.58 4.24
C ALA A 88 -0.65 -10.01 4.50
N LEU A 89 -1.17 -10.28 5.70
CA LEU A 89 -1.77 -11.57 6.04
C LEU A 89 -3.00 -11.89 5.18
N SER A 90 -3.84 -10.88 4.94
CA SER A 90 -4.99 -11.02 4.04
C SER A 90 -4.56 -11.42 2.63
N THR A 91 -3.61 -10.69 2.04
CA THR A 91 -3.06 -10.98 0.70
C THR A 91 -2.42 -12.37 0.63
N LEU A 92 -1.60 -12.74 1.62
CA LEU A 92 -0.99 -14.07 1.70
C LEU A 92 -2.04 -15.18 1.83
N SER A 93 -3.12 -14.94 2.57
CA SER A 93 -4.20 -15.92 2.73
C SER A 93 -4.95 -16.18 1.42
N ILE A 94 -5.04 -15.17 0.56
CA ILE A 94 -5.76 -15.24 -0.70
C ILE A 94 -4.89 -15.89 -1.80
N CYS A 95 -3.66 -15.41 -1.97
CA CYS A 95 -2.83 -15.74 -3.15
C CYS A 95 -1.56 -16.54 -2.82
N GLY A 96 -1.23 -16.71 -1.54
CA GLY A 96 0.03 -17.31 -1.12
C GLY A 96 1.24 -16.42 -1.49
N LEU A 97 2.34 -17.06 -1.90
CA LEU A 97 3.57 -16.37 -2.33
C LEU A 97 3.56 -15.96 -3.82
N GLY A 98 2.46 -16.20 -4.53
CA GLY A 98 2.29 -15.91 -5.96
C GLY A 98 1.66 -14.53 -6.23
N ALA A 99 1.52 -14.20 -7.52
CA ALA A 99 0.77 -13.02 -7.93
C ALA A 99 -0.74 -13.23 -7.69
N CYS A 100 -1.39 -12.25 -7.07
CA CYS A 100 -2.84 -12.26 -6.92
C CYS A 100 -3.56 -12.04 -8.24
N ALA A 101 -4.68 -12.77 -8.41
CA ALA A 101 -5.69 -12.38 -9.38
C ALA A 101 -6.32 -11.04 -8.96
N ASP A 102 -6.73 -10.23 -9.94
CA ASP A 102 -7.37 -8.95 -9.65
C ASP A 102 -8.65 -9.16 -8.84
N ASN A 103 -9.55 -10.06 -9.26
CA ASN A 103 -10.76 -10.44 -8.51
C ASN A 103 -10.68 -11.88 -7.96
N PRO A 104 -10.18 -12.11 -6.74
CA PRO A 104 -10.12 -13.45 -6.16
C PRO A 104 -11.48 -13.86 -5.57
N LEU A 105 -12.03 -15.00 -6.04
CA LEU A 105 -13.24 -15.61 -5.46
C LEU A 105 -12.93 -16.70 -4.41
N ASN A 106 -11.66 -17.09 -4.26
CA ASN A 106 -11.22 -18.20 -3.42
C ASN A 106 -9.96 -17.87 -2.63
N TYR A 107 -9.78 -18.49 -1.46
CA TYR A 107 -8.59 -18.39 -0.61
C TYR A 107 -7.56 -19.48 -0.98
N ALA A 108 -6.95 -19.35 -2.16
CA ALA A 108 -5.99 -20.34 -2.67
C ALA A 108 -4.76 -20.51 -1.77
N GLY A 109 -4.29 -19.43 -1.14
CA GLY A 109 -3.13 -19.47 -0.23
C GLY A 109 -3.37 -20.33 1.01
N ILE A 110 -4.55 -20.22 1.65
CA ILE A 110 -4.92 -21.06 2.80
C ILE A 110 -5.06 -22.52 2.40
N GLU A 111 -5.68 -22.80 1.25
CA GLU A 111 -5.88 -24.17 0.78
C GLU A 111 -4.54 -24.85 0.48
N GLN A 112 -3.61 -24.14 -0.14
CA GLN A 112 -2.25 -24.63 -0.37
C GLN A 112 -1.52 -24.90 0.95
N LEU A 113 -1.65 -24.03 1.95
CA LEU A 113 -1.07 -24.25 3.28
C LEU A 113 -1.67 -25.49 3.97
N ARG A 114 -2.99 -25.68 3.88
CA ARG A 114 -3.68 -26.85 4.42
C ARG A 114 -3.17 -28.15 3.78
N GLN A 115 -2.97 -28.17 2.46
CA GLN A 115 -2.43 -29.33 1.75
C GLN A 115 -0.98 -29.66 2.14
N TRP A 116 -0.16 -28.63 2.42
CA TRP A 116 1.19 -28.81 2.93
C TRP A 116 1.22 -29.38 4.34
N LEU A 117 0.35 -28.91 5.23
CA LEU A 117 0.25 -29.38 6.61
C LEU A 117 -0.37 -30.78 6.75
N ALA A 118 -1.13 -31.23 5.75
CA ALA A 118 -1.74 -32.55 5.71
C ALA A 118 -0.81 -33.65 5.18
N LYS A 119 0.38 -33.29 4.68
CA LYS A 119 1.47 -34.22 4.33
C LYS A 119 2.42 -34.42 5.51
#